data_AF-A0AAJ2EXV4-F1
#
_entry.id   AF-A0AAJ2EXV4-F1
#
_cell.length_a   1.000
_cell.length_b   1.000
_cell.length_c   1.000
_cell.angle_alpha   90.00
_cell.angle_beta   90.00
_cell.angle_gamma   90.00
#
_symmetry.space_group_name_H-M   'P 1'
#
loop_
_entity.id
_entity.type
_entity.pdbx_description
1 polymer ?
#
loop_
_entity_poly.entity_id
_entity_poly.type
_entity_poly.pdbx_seq_one_letter_code
_entity_poly.pdbx_strand_id
1 'polypeptide(L)'
;MTLLTTLLTAASLSAGLVIGWNRLERRRTQDSSLELILRLQVGLDLLQGVQQHRGLGGQDGREAQERRAMLQQRLEPLWQQWAHEAQYQGWQQLRQAPADLDAHCQLIEALLQRWRLLELHLRSLHPARPSLVERCQAIENLGLIRGLSVRAARHPRCPLEFQVRLKYLCEQLHNGQVEPALAQALEKLRNDLLEAPRTTLSPEACYALLTPLIDARLEALRPLVRLDMTKGSTSAATCG
;
A
#
# COMPACT_ATOMS: atom_id res chain seq x y z
N MET A 1 -54.11 -31.80 21.95
CA MET A 1 -53.90 -30.45 21.37
C MET A 1 -52.78 -29.65 22.06
N THR A 2 -52.51 -29.85 23.35
CA THR A 2 -51.47 -29.13 24.13
C THR A 2 -50.01 -29.45 23.78
N LEU A 3 -49.73 -30.67 23.30
CA LEU A 3 -48.37 -31.08 22.85
C LEU A 3 -47.96 -30.43 21.52
N LEU A 4 -48.92 -30.19 20.62
CA LEU A 4 -48.64 -29.60 19.31
C LEU A 4 -48.33 -28.09 19.43
N THR A 5 -49.06 -27.38 20.30
CA THR A 5 -48.84 -25.95 20.57
C THR A 5 -47.55 -25.68 21.34
N THR A 6 -47.12 -26.59 22.23
CA THR A 6 -45.83 -26.49 22.92
C THR A 6 -44.65 -26.76 21.99
N LEU A 7 -44.76 -27.72 21.06
CA LEU A 7 -43.75 -27.95 20.02
C LEU A 7 -43.62 -26.78 19.04
N LEU A 8 -44.74 -26.19 18.61
CA LEU A 8 -44.74 -25.04 17.69
C LEU A 8 -44.11 -23.78 18.33
N THR A 9 -44.40 -23.52 19.60
CA THR A 9 -43.83 -22.37 20.34
C THR A 9 -42.34 -22.54 20.62
N ALA A 10 -41.91 -23.75 21.01
CA ALA A 10 -40.49 -24.08 21.18
C ALA A 10 -39.71 -23.96 19.85
N ALA A 11 -40.27 -24.45 18.73
CA ALA A 11 -39.67 -24.30 17.41
C ALA A 11 -39.54 -22.82 16.99
N SER A 12 -40.56 -22.00 17.29
CA SER A 12 -40.57 -20.56 16.96
C SER A 12 -39.52 -19.77 17.76
N LEU A 13 -39.37 -20.09 19.05
CA LEU A 13 -38.34 -19.50 19.91
C LEU A 13 -36.93 -19.93 19.48
N SER A 14 -36.75 -21.20 19.10
CA SER A 14 -35.48 -21.73 18.59
C SER A 14 -35.08 -21.06 17.28
N ALA A 15 -36.03 -20.88 16.35
CA ALA A 15 -35.81 -20.17 15.10
C ALA A 15 -35.49 -18.68 15.34
N GLY A 16 -36.17 -18.03 16.30
CA GLY A 16 -35.89 -16.65 16.70
C GLY A 16 -34.46 -16.47 17.25
N LEU A 17 -33.98 -17.41 18.07
CA LEU A 17 -32.61 -17.42 18.59
C LEU A 17 -31.56 -17.61 17.49
N VAL A 18 -31.78 -18.55 16.57
CA VAL A 18 -30.87 -18.80 15.44
C VAL A 18 -30.81 -17.59 14.50
N ILE A 19 -31.96 -16.97 14.20
CA ILE A 19 -32.02 -15.76 13.36
C ILE A 19 -31.35 -14.58 14.08
N GLY A 20 -31.60 -14.42 15.38
CA GLY A 20 -30.96 -13.38 16.21
C GLY A 20 -29.44 -13.54 16.27
N TRP A 21 -28.96 -14.77 16.49
CA TRP A 21 -27.54 -15.11 16.51
C TRP A 21 -26.87 -14.83 15.16
N ASN A 22 -27.46 -15.32 14.06
CA ASN A 22 -26.96 -15.07 12.71
C ASN A 22 -26.90 -13.57 12.37
N ARG A 23 -27.88 -12.77 12.84
CA ARG A 23 -27.85 -11.31 12.66
C ARG A 23 -26.74 -10.65 13.46
N LEU A 24 -26.54 -11.07 14.71
CA LEU A 24 -25.48 -10.55 15.57
C LEU A 24 -24.10 -10.89 15.01
N GLU A 25 -23.91 -12.13 14.58
CA GLU A 25 -22.66 -12.59 13.97
C GLU A 25 -22.37 -11.85 12.66
N ARG A 26 -23.39 -11.65 11.81
CA ARG A 26 -23.26 -10.80 10.62
C ARG A 26 -22.85 -9.37 10.96
N ARG A 27 -23.46 -8.75 11.97
CA ARG A 27 -23.08 -7.40 12.42
C ARG A 27 -21.64 -7.37 12.91
N ARG A 28 -21.25 -8.31 13.76
CA ARG A 28 -19.87 -8.40 14.28
C ARG A 28 -18.84 -8.56 13.16
N THR A 29 -19.13 -9.41 12.17
CA THR A 29 -18.27 -9.58 10.98
C THR A 29 -18.22 -8.30 10.15
N GLN A 30 -19.34 -7.59 9.99
CA GLN A 30 -19.39 -6.30 9.29
C GLN A 30 -18.54 -5.23 10.01
N ASP A 31 -18.70 -5.08 11.33
CA ASP A 31 -17.95 -4.14 12.14
C ASP A 31 -16.44 -4.43 12.07
N SER A 32 -16.06 -5.70 12.22
CA SER A 32 -14.67 -6.15 12.10
C SER A 32 -14.11 -5.88 10.70
N SER A 33 -14.91 -6.10 9.65
CA SER A 33 -14.51 -5.83 8.27
C SER A 33 -14.27 -4.35 8.03
N LEU A 34 -15.16 -3.48 8.54
CA LEU A 34 -15.03 -2.04 8.41
C LEU A 34 -13.75 -1.54 9.10
N GLU A 35 -13.47 -2.03 10.31
CA GLU A 35 -12.24 -1.70 11.04
C GLU A 35 -10.99 -2.12 10.26
N LEU A 36 -10.98 -3.34 9.71
CA LEU A 36 -9.86 -3.84 8.90
C LEU A 36 -9.64 -2.99 7.64
N ILE A 37 -10.71 -2.59 6.95
CA ILE A 37 -10.61 -1.71 5.78
C ILE A 37 -10.02 -0.37 6.15
N LEU A 38 -10.51 0.25 7.24
CA LEU A 38 -9.99 1.54 7.70
C LEU A 38 -8.50 1.44 8.00
N ARG A 39 -8.08 0.38 8.70
CA ARG A 39 -6.64 0.13 8.95
C ARG A 39 -5.86 -0.10 7.67
N LEU A 40 -6.39 -0.84 6.70
CA LEU A 40 -5.73 -1.05 5.39
C LEU A 40 -5.59 0.25 4.60
N GLN A 41 -6.57 1.15 4.68
CA GLN A 41 -6.51 2.48 4.05
C GLN A 41 -5.43 3.35 4.70
N VAL A 42 -5.44 3.45 6.04
CA VAL A 42 -4.40 4.16 6.80
C VAL A 42 -3.01 3.60 6.47
N GLY A 43 -2.86 2.28 6.44
CA GLY A 43 -1.59 1.64 6.10
C GLY A 43 -1.15 1.92 4.66
N LEU A 44 -2.07 1.99 3.70
CA LEU A 44 -1.76 2.34 2.31
C LEU A 44 -1.30 3.81 2.20
N ASP A 45 -1.97 4.72 2.89
CA ASP A 45 -1.61 6.14 2.90
C ASP A 45 -0.26 6.38 3.62
N LEU A 46 0.02 5.62 4.68
CA LEU A 46 1.33 5.60 5.32
C LEU A 46 2.41 5.06 4.38
N LEU A 47 2.17 3.95 3.68
CA LEU A 47 3.10 3.40 2.69
C LEU A 47 3.42 4.43 1.61
N GLN A 48 2.41 5.03 0.99
CA GLN A 48 2.58 6.08 -0.02
C GLN A 48 3.38 7.26 0.56
N GLY A 49 3.04 7.68 1.78
CA GLY A 49 3.71 8.76 2.47
C GLY A 49 5.19 8.50 2.73
N VAL A 50 5.52 7.35 3.33
CA VAL A 50 6.91 6.99 3.61
C VAL A 50 7.71 6.80 2.31
N GLN A 51 7.10 6.24 1.26
CA GLN A 51 7.72 6.13 -0.06
C GLN A 51 8.01 7.50 -0.70
N GLN A 52 7.09 8.47 -0.55
CA GLN A 52 7.30 9.86 -1.00
C GLN A 52 8.43 10.51 -0.19
N HIS A 53 8.43 10.35 1.14
CA HIS A 53 9.47 10.87 2.02
C HIS A 53 10.84 10.31 1.64
N ARG A 54 10.96 9.00 1.38
CA ARG A 54 12.17 8.34 0.88
C ARG A 54 12.68 8.95 -0.43
N GLY A 55 11.78 9.20 -1.38
CA GLY A 55 12.11 9.75 -2.69
C GLY A 55 12.56 11.21 -2.60
N LEU A 56 11.95 12.00 -1.72
CA LEU A 56 12.35 13.37 -1.46
C LEU A 56 13.65 13.42 -0.66
N GLY A 57 13.90 12.47 0.25
CA GLY A 57 15.07 12.46 1.12
C GLY A 57 16.42 12.34 0.42
N GLY A 58 16.43 11.92 -0.85
CA GLY A 58 17.62 11.94 -1.71
C GLY A 58 17.88 13.28 -2.39
N GLN A 59 17.13 14.35 -2.08
CA GLN A 59 17.23 15.66 -2.71
C GLN A 59 17.55 16.74 -1.66
N ASP A 60 18.48 17.63 -1.99
CA ASP A 60 18.94 18.68 -1.08
C ASP A 60 18.22 20.03 -1.30
N GLY A 61 17.48 20.16 -2.41
CA GLY A 61 16.79 21.40 -2.78
C GLY A 61 15.74 21.86 -1.76
N ARG A 62 15.55 23.17 -1.65
CA ARG A 62 14.60 23.80 -0.73
C ARG A 62 13.16 23.28 -0.91
N GLU A 63 12.72 23.12 -2.16
CA GLU A 63 11.39 22.58 -2.45
C GLU A 63 11.23 21.16 -1.88
N ALA A 64 12.24 20.30 -2.01
CA ALA A 64 12.21 18.95 -1.46
C ALA A 64 12.14 18.96 0.07
N GLN A 65 12.85 19.88 0.73
CA GLN A 65 12.79 20.07 2.19
C GLN A 65 11.38 20.51 2.63
N GLU A 66 10.78 21.49 1.96
CA GLU A 66 9.43 21.98 2.26
C GLU A 66 8.38 20.88 2.04
N ARG A 67 8.48 20.13 0.94
CA ARG A 67 7.60 18.99 0.66
C ARG A 67 7.74 17.87 1.69
N ARG A 68 8.96 17.58 2.16
CA ARG A 68 9.16 16.62 3.27
C ARG A 68 8.51 17.12 4.55
N ALA A 69 8.66 18.38 4.91
CA ALA A 69 8.06 18.94 6.12
C ALA A 69 6.52 18.84 6.09
N MET A 70 5.90 19.25 4.98
CA MET A 70 4.45 19.12 4.79
C MET A 70 4.00 17.65 4.86
N LEU A 71 4.76 16.75 4.24
CA LEU A 71 4.47 15.33 4.28
C LEU A 71 4.55 14.77 5.70
N GLN A 72 5.57 15.15 6.48
CA GLN A 72 5.69 14.71 7.86
C GLN A 72 4.49 15.13 8.71
N GLN A 73 4.02 16.37 8.56
CA GLN A 73 2.82 16.86 9.25
C GLN A 73 1.57 16.08 8.85
N ARG A 74 1.40 15.76 7.55
CA ARG A 74 0.27 14.99 7.04
C ARG A 74 0.24 13.56 7.55
N LEU A 75 1.41 12.93 7.74
CA LEU A 75 1.50 11.53 8.19
C LEU A 75 1.30 11.36 9.69
N GLU A 76 1.53 12.39 10.50
CA GLU A 76 1.40 12.32 11.95
C GLU A 76 0.04 11.77 12.44
N PRO A 77 -1.13 12.29 12.01
CA PRO A 77 -2.42 11.73 12.44
C PRO A 77 -2.64 10.29 11.96
N LEU A 78 -2.04 9.88 10.84
CA LEU A 78 -2.13 8.50 10.34
C LEU A 78 -1.33 7.54 11.21
N TRP A 79 -0.17 7.96 11.69
CA TRP A 79 0.62 7.16 12.63
C TRP A 79 -0.10 6.93 13.96
N GLN A 80 -0.83 7.92 14.45
CA GLN A 80 -1.67 7.78 15.65
C GLN A 80 -2.79 6.74 15.42
N GLN A 81 -3.41 6.75 14.24
CA GLN A 81 -4.45 5.77 13.86
C GLN A 81 -3.90 4.36 13.64
N TRP A 82 -2.66 4.24 13.17
CA TRP A 82 -2.01 2.95 12.91
C TRP A 82 -1.65 2.19 14.18
N ALA A 83 -1.40 2.93 15.27
CA ALA A 83 -1.20 2.43 16.63
C ALA A 83 -0.19 1.26 16.71
N HIS A 84 0.98 1.43 16.10
CA HIS A 84 2.06 0.44 16.14
C HIS A 84 3.40 1.08 16.53
N GLU A 85 3.74 0.98 17.80
CA GLU A 85 4.83 1.74 18.44
C GLU A 85 6.19 1.58 17.74
N ALA A 86 6.64 0.35 17.49
CA ALA A 86 7.96 0.12 16.87
C ALA A 86 8.09 0.73 15.46
N GLN A 87 7.00 0.75 14.69
CA GLN A 87 7.00 1.33 13.34
C GLN A 87 6.96 2.86 13.42
N TYR A 88 6.21 3.40 14.39
CA TYR A 88 6.21 4.83 14.66
C TYR A 88 7.57 5.33 15.15
N GLN A 89 8.27 4.58 16.01
CA GLN A 89 9.64 4.89 16.42
C GLN A 89 10.59 4.91 15.22
N GLY A 90 10.51 3.91 14.33
CA GLY A 90 11.26 3.91 13.07
C GLY A 90 10.96 5.13 12.20
N TRP A 91 9.69 5.56 12.13
CA TRP A 91 9.31 6.80 11.47
C TRP A 91 9.94 8.04 12.11
N GLN A 92 9.93 8.15 13.44
CA GLN A 92 10.55 9.28 14.14
C GLN A 92 12.05 9.39 13.85
N GLN A 93 12.76 8.26 13.77
CA GLN A 93 14.18 8.23 13.39
C GLN A 93 14.38 8.72 11.95
N LEU A 94 13.55 8.27 11.00
CA LEU A 94 13.62 8.68 9.60
C LEU A 94 13.37 10.17 9.37
N ARG A 95 12.53 10.80 10.21
CA ARG A 95 12.33 12.26 10.16
C ARG A 95 13.62 13.03 10.41
N GLN A 96 14.50 12.49 11.26
CA GLN A 96 15.81 13.08 11.58
C GLN A 96 16.87 12.72 10.54
N ALA A 97 16.73 11.57 9.87
CA ALA A 97 17.66 11.07 8.85
C ALA A 97 16.97 10.82 7.49
N PRO A 98 16.44 11.86 6.81
CA PRO A 98 15.67 11.66 5.58
C PRO A 98 16.48 11.05 4.42
N ALA A 99 17.81 11.19 4.44
CA ALA A 99 18.69 10.64 3.43
C ALA A 99 18.91 9.11 3.54
N ASP A 100 18.65 8.51 4.72
CA ASP A 100 18.90 7.10 5.00
C ASP A 100 17.97 6.20 4.19
N LEU A 101 18.45 5.66 3.07
CA LEU A 101 17.64 4.84 2.17
C LEU A 101 17.24 3.52 2.81
N ASP A 102 18.16 2.88 3.52
CA ASP A 102 17.98 1.52 4.01
C ASP A 102 17.01 1.51 5.19
N ALA A 103 17.08 2.49 6.10
CA ALA A 103 16.07 2.66 7.14
C ALA A 103 14.66 2.89 6.56
N HIS A 104 14.54 3.63 5.44
CA HIS A 104 13.24 3.76 4.77
C HIS A 104 12.77 2.42 4.20
N CYS A 105 13.66 1.65 3.58
CA CYS A 105 13.32 0.33 3.04
C CYS A 105 12.84 -0.62 4.15
N GLN A 106 13.53 -0.63 5.29
CA GLN A 106 13.15 -1.44 6.46
C GLN A 106 11.77 -1.02 7.01
N LEU A 107 11.50 0.27 7.15
CA LEU A 107 10.19 0.73 7.63
C LEU A 107 9.08 0.38 6.64
N ILE A 108 9.30 0.56 5.34
CA ILE A 108 8.33 0.21 4.31
C ILE A 108 8.07 -1.29 4.29
N GLU A 109 9.10 -2.12 4.41
CA GLU A 109 8.95 -3.57 4.52
C GLU A 109 8.12 -3.96 5.75
N ALA A 110 8.42 -3.39 6.92
CA ALA A 110 7.65 -3.62 8.14
C ALA A 110 6.16 -3.19 7.99
N LEU A 111 5.92 -2.05 7.35
CA LEU A 111 4.56 -1.59 7.02
C LEU A 111 3.85 -2.57 6.09
N LEU A 112 4.50 -3.01 5.00
CA LEU A 112 3.95 -3.98 4.05
C LEU A 112 3.61 -5.32 4.71
N GLN A 113 4.48 -5.81 5.60
CA GLN A 113 4.23 -7.06 6.35
C GLN A 113 2.98 -6.94 7.22
N ARG A 114 2.84 -5.86 7.99
CA ARG A 114 1.64 -5.63 8.81
C ARG A 114 0.39 -5.43 7.96
N TRP A 115 0.52 -4.69 6.85
CA TRP A 115 -0.57 -4.50 5.88
C TRP A 115 -1.04 -5.84 5.29
N ARG A 116 -0.11 -6.74 4.96
CA ARG A 116 -0.42 -8.10 4.50
C ARG A 116 -1.18 -8.92 5.54
N LEU A 117 -0.83 -8.82 6.83
CA LEU A 117 -1.58 -9.51 7.89
C LEU A 117 -3.02 -9.01 7.99
N LEU A 118 -3.23 -7.70 7.87
CA LEU A 118 -4.58 -7.12 7.84
C LEU A 118 -5.37 -7.59 6.60
N GLU A 119 -4.72 -7.66 5.44
CA GLU A 119 -5.32 -8.14 4.20
C GLU A 119 -5.73 -9.61 4.29
N LEU A 120 -4.87 -10.45 4.87
CA LEU A 120 -5.15 -11.86 5.10
C LEU A 120 -6.36 -12.06 6.01
N HIS A 121 -6.44 -11.27 7.10
CA HIS A 121 -7.60 -11.33 7.99
C HIS A 121 -8.88 -10.84 7.29
N LEU A 122 -8.81 -9.78 6.49
CA LEU A 122 -9.97 -9.33 5.73
C LEU A 122 -10.43 -10.40 4.73
N ARG A 123 -9.49 -11.10 4.08
CA ARG A 123 -9.79 -12.18 3.14
C ARG A 123 -10.33 -13.44 3.82
N SER A 124 -9.96 -13.74 5.07
CA SER A 124 -10.61 -14.83 5.80
C SER A 124 -12.08 -14.54 6.09
N LEU A 125 -12.46 -13.26 6.22
CA LEU A 125 -13.86 -12.84 6.33
C LEU A 125 -14.55 -12.76 4.95
N HIS A 126 -13.80 -12.49 3.87
CA HIS A 126 -14.32 -12.34 2.50
C HIS A 126 -13.46 -13.11 1.48
N PRO A 127 -13.60 -14.44 1.36
CA PRO A 127 -12.69 -15.28 0.56
C PRO A 127 -12.66 -14.97 -0.94
N ALA A 128 -13.74 -14.42 -1.49
CA ALA A 128 -13.85 -14.04 -2.91
C ALA A 128 -13.02 -12.78 -3.25
N ARG A 129 -12.46 -12.09 -2.26
CA ARG A 129 -11.70 -10.86 -2.44
C ARG A 129 -10.32 -11.17 -3.04
N PRO A 130 -9.90 -10.45 -4.11
CA PRO A 130 -8.60 -10.68 -4.73
C PRO A 130 -7.47 -10.31 -3.75
N SER A 131 -6.33 -10.98 -3.88
CA SER A 131 -5.15 -10.56 -3.15
C SER A 131 -4.58 -9.27 -3.71
N LEU A 132 -4.08 -8.42 -2.82
CA LEU A 132 -3.49 -7.13 -3.18
C LEU A 132 -1.98 -7.05 -2.92
N VAL A 133 -1.40 -8.11 -2.35
CA VAL A 133 0.01 -8.15 -1.94
C VAL A 133 0.95 -7.89 -3.11
N GLU A 134 0.75 -8.57 -4.24
CA GLU A 134 1.58 -8.41 -5.44
C GLU A 134 1.49 -7.00 -6.02
N ARG A 135 0.30 -6.38 -5.96
CA ARG A 135 0.09 -5.00 -6.42
C ARG A 135 0.84 -4.01 -5.54
N CYS A 136 0.77 -4.17 -4.22
CA CYS A 136 1.56 -3.35 -3.28
C CYS A 136 3.07 -3.54 -3.47
N GLN A 137 3.53 -4.78 -3.68
CA GLN A 137 4.94 -5.06 -3.92
C GLN A 137 5.44 -4.44 -5.23
N ALA A 138 4.64 -4.49 -6.31
CA ALA A 138 4.98 -3.85 -7.57
C ALA A 138 5.10 -2.32 -7.44
N ILE A 139 4.21 -1.70 -6.66
CA ILE A 139 4.28 -0.26 -6.34
C ILE A 139 5.55 0.04 -5.54
N GLU A 140 5.92 -0.80 -4.57
CA GLU A 140 7.14 -0.62 -3.80
C GLU A 140 8.41 -0.76 -4.65
N ASN A 141 8.46 -1.73 -5.58
CA ASN A 141 9.59 -1.86 -6.50
C ASN A 141 9.80 -0.57 -7.30
N LEU A 142 8.72 0.04 -7.81
CA LEU A 142 8.80 1.36 -8.48
C LEU A 142 9.24 2.47 -7.53
N GLY A 143 8.71 2.48 -6.31
CA GLY A 143 9.12 3.41 -5.26
C GLY A 143 10.61 3.31 -4.92
N LEU A 144 11.16 2.10 -4.92
CA LEU A 144 12.57 1.82 -4.65
C LEU A 144 13.45 2.26 -5.82
N ILE A 145 13.05 1.95 -7.07
CA ILE A 145 13.72 2.48 -8.26
C ILE A 145 13.75 4.01 -8.20
N ARG A 146 12.65 4.66 -7.83
CA ARG A 146 12.63 6.12 -7.63
C ARG A 146 13.64 6.56 -6.58
N GLY A 147 13.64 5.95 -5.40
CA GLY A 147 14.54 6.30 -4.31
C GLY A 147 16.03 6.14 -4.65
N LEU A 148 16.37 5.09 -5.39
CA LEU A 148 17.72 4.81 -5.87
C LEU A 148 18.14 5.76 -6.99
N SER A 149 17.29 5.96 -8.01
CA SER A 149 17.59 6.83 -9.16
C SER A 149 17.82 8.28 -8.74
N VAL A 150 17.05 8.79 -7.78
CA VAL A 150 17.25 10.12 -7.21
C VAL A 150 18.64 10.26 -6.58
N ARG A 151 19.07 9.27 -5.80
CA ARG A 151 20.38 9.29 -5.12
C ARG A 151 21.52 9.11 -6.10
N ALA A 152 21.39 8.17 -7.04
CA ALA A 152 22.35 7.96 -8.11
C ALA A 152 22.56 9.22 -8.96
N ALA A 153 21.49 9.98 -9.22
CA ALA A 153 21.54 11.21 -10.00
C ALA A 153 22.31 12.37 -9.36
N ARG A 154 22.70 12.26 -8.09
CA ARG A 154 23.56 13.25 -7.42
C ARG A 154 25.02 13.14 -7.84
N HIS A 155 25.39 12.03 -8.49
CA HIS A 155 26.76 11.78 -8.90
C HIS A 155 26.94 12.11 -10.39
N PRO A 156 28.10 12.66 -10.79
CA PRO A 156 28.40 12.93 -12.20
C PRO A 156 28.31 11.69 -13.09
N ARG A 157 28.50 10.51 -12.51
CA ARG A 157 28.27 9.19 -13.11
C ARG A 157 27.59 8.30 -12.07
N CYS A 158 26.64 7.47 -12.50
CA CYS A 158 25.96 6.53 -11.62
C CYS A 158 26.96 5.59 -10.91
N PRO A 159 27.03 5.60 -9.57
CA PRO A 159 27.83 4.67 -8.79
C PRO A 159 27.46 3.21 -9.08
N LEU A 160 28.47 2.33 -9.09
CA LEU A 160 28.30 0.91 -9.46
C LEU A 160 27.25 0.21 -8.60
N GLU A 161 27.24 0.46 -7.28
CA GLU A 161 26.27 -0.11 -6.35
C GLU A 161 24.81 0.21 -6.73
N PHE A 162 24.54 1.46 -7.09
CA PHE A 162 23.21 1.87 -7.55
C PHE A 162 22.93 1.31 -8.94
N GLN A 163 23.92 1.30 -9.82
CA GLN A 163 23.77 0.77 -11.17
C GLN A 163 23.36 -0.71 -11.17
N VAL A 164 24.01 -1.55 -10.37
CA VAL A 164 23.69 -2.98 -10.24
C VAL A 164 22.28 -3.16 -9.69
N ARG A 165 21.95 -2.49 -8.58
CA ARG A 165 20.64 -2.61 -7.93
C ARG A 165 19.50 -2.11 -8.82
N LEU A 166 19.70 -0.99 -9.52
CA LEU A 166 18.74 -0.43 -10.46
C LEU A 166 18.54 -1.34 -11.68
N LYS A 167 19.62 -1.88 -12.28
CA LYS A 167 19.50 -2.84 -13.40
C LYS A 167 18.67 -4.05 -13.01
N TYR A 168 18.98 -4.67 -11.87
CA TYR A 168 18.21 -5.80 -11.36
C TYR A 168 16.73 -5.47 -11.18
N LEU A 169 16.40 -4.33 -10.55
CA LEU A 169 15.00 -3.94 -10.34
C LEU A 169 14.27 -3.61 -11.66
N CYS A 170 14.96 -2.96 -12.61
CA CYS A 170 14.40 -2.66 -13.93
C CYS A 170 14.14 -3.96 -14.73
N GLU A 171 15.02 -4.95 -14.66
CA GLU A 171 14.83 -6.26 -15.30
C GLU A 171 13.64 -7.01 -14.72
N GLN A 172 13.48 -7.01 -13.39
CA GLN A 172 12.33 -7.63 -12.73
C GLN A 172 10.99 -7.04 -13.20
N LEU A 173 10.94 -5.73 -13.50
CA LEU A 173 9.75 -5.08 -14.03
C LEU A 173 9.47 -5.40 -15.51
N HIS A 174 10.48 -5.82 -16.28
CA HIS A 174 10.32 -6.22 -17.68
C HIS A 174 9.81 -7.66 -17.86
N ASN A 175 9.75 -8.46 -16.79
CA ASN A 175 9.30 -9.85 -16.84
C ASN A 175 7.76 -9.99 -16.94
N GLY A 176 7.12 -9.24 -17.85
CA GLY A 176 5.67 -9.26 -18.08
C GLY A 176 5.21 -8.22 -19.11
N GLN A 177 3.90 -8.03 -19.26
CA GLN A 177 3.38 -6.92 -20.06
C GLN A 177 3.67 -5.59 -19.34
N VAL A 178 4.57 -4.79 -19.93
CA VAL A 178 4.92 -3.46 -19.42
C VAL A 178 4.06 -2.41 -20.12
N GLU A 179 3.40 -1.56 -19.32
CA GLU A 179 2.68 -0.40 -19.83
C GLU A 179 3.64 0.54 -20.60
N PRO A 180 3.25 1.12 -21.74
CA PRO A 180 4.14 1.95 -22.56
C PRO A 180 4.81 3.10 -21.79
N ALA A 181 4.08 3.74 -20.88
CA ALA A 181 4.60 4.83 -20.05
C ALA A 181 5.69 4.35 -19.08
N LEU A 182 5.56 3.14 -18.53
CA LEU A 182 6.60 2.55 -17.69
C LEU A 182 7.83 2.17 -18.53
N ALA A 183 7.63 1.55 -19.69
CA ALA A 183 8.74 1.20 -20.59
C ALA A 183 9.56 2.45 -20.98
N GLN A 184 8.88 3.54 -21.35
CA GLN A 184 9.54 4.81 -21.69
C GLN A 184 10.31 5.41 -20.51
N ALA A 185 9.74 5.37 -19.30
CA ALA A 185 10.42 5.86 -18.11
C ALA A 185 11.67 5.04 -17.76
N LEU A 186 11.60 3.72 -17.87
CA LEU A 186 12.73 2.83 -17.62
C LEU A 186 13.83 3.01 -18.68
N GLU A 187 13.46 3.18 -19.95
CA GLU A 187 14.41 3.48 -21.03
C GLU A 187 15.10 4.82 -20.80
N LYS A 188 14.36 5.85 -20.40
CA LYS A 188 14.97 7.16 -20.06
C LYS A 188 15.95 7.05 -18.89
N LEU A 189 15.60 6.32 -17.84
CA LEU A 189 16.53 6.04 -16.73
C LEU A 189 17.77 5.28 -17.19
N ARG A 190 17.61 4.30 -18.08
CA ARG A 190 18.74 3.55 -18.62
C ARG A 190 19.69 4.47 -19.37
N ASN A 191 19.18 5.25 -20.33
CA ASN A 191 19.99 6.03 -21.25
C ASN A 191 20.64 7.25 -20.58
N ASP A 192 19.93 7.91 -19.66
CA ASP A 192 20.33 9.21 -19.12
C ASP A 192 20.97 9.12 -17.72
N LEU A 193 20.88 7.95 -17.06
CA LEU A 193 21.45 7.71 -15.72
C LEU A 193 22.34 6.46 -15.67
N LEU A 194 21.85 5.29 -16.09
CA LEU A 194 22.58 4.03 -15.88
C LEU A 194 23.72 3.82 -16.86
N GLU A 195 23.53 4.12 -18.14
CA GLU A 195 24.48 3.84 -19.23
C GLU A 195 25.19 5.12 -19.70
N ALA A 196 24.72 6.28 -19.25
CA ALA A 196 25.31 7.56 -19.61
C ALA A 196 26.76 7.68 -19.11
N PRO A 197 27.70 8.14 -19.97
CA PRO A 197 29.06 8.47 -19.55
C PRO A 197 29.10 9.54 -18.44
N ARG A 198 28.11 10.45 -18.50
CA ARG A 198 27.79 11.42 -17.44
C ARG A 198 26.29 11.47 -17.25
N THR A 199 25.84 11.46 -16.00
CA THR A 199 24.42 11.57 -15.67
C THR A 199 23.86 12.90 -16.19
N THR A 200 22.76 12.84 -16.95
CA THR A 200 22.06 14.03 -17.45
C THR A 200 20.71 14.26 -16.76
N LEU A 201 20.19 13.26 -16.05
CA LEU A 201 19.02 13.42 -15.19
C LEU A 201 19.39 14.03 -13.84
N SER A 202 18.68 15.08 -13.44
CA SER A 202 18.76 15.59 -12.08
C SER A 202 17.99 14.69 -11.10
N PRO A 203 18.29 14.75 -9.79
CA PRO A 203 17.50 14.08 -8.77
C PRO A 203 16.00 14.39 -8.85
N GLU A 204 15.63 15.65 -9.09
CA GLU A 204 14.24 16.10 -9.24
C GLU A 204 13.59 15.48 -10.49
N ALA A 205 14.33 15.41 -11.60
CA ALA A 205 13.85 14.78 -12.83
C ALA A 205 13.62 13.28 -12.64
N CYS A 206 14.52 12.57 -11.95
CA CYS A 206 14.33 11.17 -11.57
C CYS A 206 13.07 10.98 -10.69
N TYR A 207 12.84 11.88 -9.73
CA TYR A 207 11.65 11.84 -8.89
C TYR A 207 10.37 12.05 -9.69
N ALA A 208 10.36 13.06 -10.57
CA ALA A 208 9.22 13.41 -11.40
C ALA A 208 8.90 12.34 -12.45
N LEU A 209 9.92 11.67 -13.00
CA LEU A 209 9.76 10.64 -14.02
C LEU A 209 8.93 9.44 -13.54
N LEU A 210 9.11 9.02 -12.28
CA LEU A 210 8.48 7.82 -11.74
C LEU A 210 7.23 8.09 -10.88
N THR A 211 7.07 9.31 -10.38
CA THR A 211 5.95 9.65 -9.47
C THR A 211 4.57 9.43 -10.11
N PRO A 212 4.29 9.87 -11.35
CA PRO A 212 3.00 9.61 -12.00
C PRO A 212 2.67 8.12 -12.15
N LEU A 213 3.68 7.28 -12.40
CA LEU A 213 3.51 5.83 -12.56
C LEU A 213 3.16 5.13 -11.23
N ILE A 214 3.72 5.63 -10.13
CA ILE A 214 3.42 5.18 -8.77
C ILE A 214 2.02 5.64 -8.37
N ASP A 215 1.70 6.92 -8.57
CA ASP A 215 0.43 7.51 -8.19
C ASP A 215 -0.74 6.87 -8.96
N ALA A 216 -0.58 6.59 -10.26
CA ALA A 216 -1.59 5.89 -11.06
C ALA A 216 -1.89 4.48 -10.53
N ARG A 217 -0.85 3.72 -10.15
CA ARG A 217 -1.02 2.35 -9.60
C ARG A 217 -1.64 2.38 -8.20
N LEU A 218 -1.29 3.37 -7.38
CA LEU A 218 -1.93 3.58 -6.08
C LEU A 218 -3.40 3.92 -6.25
N GLU A 219 -3.75 4.77 -7.23
CA GLU A 219 -5.15 5.14 -7.46
C GLU A 219 -6.00 3.98 -7.95
N ALA A 220 -5.43 3.12 -8.80
CA ALA A 220 -6.07 1.87 -9.21
C ALA A 220 -6.24 0.88 -8.04
N LEU A 221 -5.38 0.94 -7.02
CA LEU A 221 -5.44 0.07 -5.85
C LEU A 221 -6.47 0.52 -4.81
N ARG A 222 -6.66 1.83 -4.61
CA ARG A 222 -7.58 2.40 -3.61
C ARG A 222 -9.01 1.84 -3.65
N PRO A 223 -9.71 1.72 -4.80
CA PRO A 223 -11.05 1.15 -4.82
C PRO A 223 -11.05 -0.32 -4.42
N LEU A 224 -9.98 -1.06 -4.72
CA LEU A 224 -9.85 -2.47 -4.33
C LEU A 224 -9.65 -2.64 -2.84
N VAL A 225 -9.13 -1.65 -2.11
CA VAL A 225 -9.02 -1.70 -0.64
C VAL A 225 -10.40 -1.54 0.03
N ARG A 226 -11.34 -0.86 -0.61
CA ARG A 226 -12.71 -0.69 -0.10
C ARG A 226 -13.51 -1.99 -0.26
N LEU A 227 -14.52 -2.19 0.60
CA LEU A 227 -15.56 -3.21 0.37
C LEU A 227 -16.72 -2.56 -0.40
N ASP A 228 -17.07 -3.12 -1.55
CA ASP A 228 -18.40 -2.94 -2.14
C ASP A 228 -19.39 -3.86 -1.41
N MET A 229 -19.92 -3.39 -0.28
CA MET A 229 -20.89 -4.14 0.55
C MET A 229 -22.26 -4.32 -0.12
N THR A 230 -22.48 -3.76 -1.31
CA THR A 230 -23.80 -3.67 -1.95
C THR A 230 -24.20 -4.90 -2.77
N LYS A 231 -23.28 -5.82 -3.09
CA LYS A 231 -23.57 -6.95 -4.00
C LYS A 231 -23.94 -8.28 -3.33
N GLY A 232 -24.05 -8.34 -2.00
CA GLY A 232 -24.27 -9.59 -1.25
C GLY A 232 -25.71 -9.96 -0.91
N SER A 233 -26.71 -9.11 -1.15
CA SER A 233 -28.05 -9.27 -0.54
C SER A 233 -29.17 -9.74 -1.48
N THR A 234 -28.90 -10.11 -2.73
CA THR A 234 -29.95 -10.46 -3.71
C THR A 234 -29.91 -11.89 -4.25
N SER A 235 -29.33 -12.85 -3.52
CA SER A 235 -29.33 -14.27 -3.93
C SER A 235 -29.99 -15.25 -2.94
N ALA A 236 -30.82 -14.76 -2.01
CA ALA A 236 -31.53 -15.63 -1.06
C ALA A 236 -33.05 -15.34 -0.97
N ALA A 237 -33.64 -14.81 -2.05
CA ALA A 237 -35.07 -14.49 -2.13
C ALA A 237 -35.78 -15.13 -3.34
N THR A 238 -35.27 -16.26 -3.83
CA THR A 238 -35.92 -17.07 -4.89
C THR A 238 -35.72 -18.55 -4.61
N CYS A 239 -36.30 -19.04 -3.52
CA CYS A 239 -36.79 -20.41 -3.36
C CYS A 239 -37.85 -20.37 -2.24
N GLY A 240 -39.11 -20.38 -2.65
CA GLY A 240 -40.30 -20.30 -1.80
C GLY A 240 -41.51 -20.04 -2.67
#